data_AF-A0A2K5RZP4-F1
#
_entry.id   AF-A0A2K5RZP4-F1
#
_cell.length_a   1.000
_cell.length_b   1.000
_cell.length_c   1.000
_cell.angle_alpha   90.00
_cell.angle_beta   90.00
_cell.angle_gamma   90.00
#
_symmetry.space_group_name_H-M   'P 1'
#
loop_
_entity.id
_entity.type
_entity.pdbx_description
1 polymer ?
#
loop_
_entity_poly.entity_id
_entity_poly.type
_entity_poly.pdbx_seq_one_letter_code
_entity_poly.pdbx_strand_id
1 'polypeptide(L)'
;VIIAFFIGMIHHYVSSCCRERVSESQVLIQSRVLRENGKYIPKQSFLTQKYYFNNPEDGFFQKKKTKRKVVPPSLVTDPTMLTGMMKGNVTTNVLPMILIGGWINMTFSGFVTSKVPFPLTLCFQPVLQQGIEFLALHASSVSSAPRYFLNGFGLPSIYSLILDTNKAFKTEWEALELMDHQWALDDVKEELMAKDLHFEGMFKEVLQTSISYNILTIFQYLFIYSAFISFENEKLPTYSKVKRILQ
;
A
#
# COMPACT_ATOMS: atom_id res chain seq x y z
N VAL A 1 20.55 -11.17 -20.23
CA VAL A 1 19.35 -10.31 -20.27
C VAL A 1 18.34 -10.76 -19.22
N ILE A 2 17.76 -11.97 -19.32
CA ILE A 2 16.76 -12.49 -18.36
C ILE A 2 17.22 -12.41 -16.90
N ILE A 3 18.42 -12.91 -16.59
CA ILE A 3 18.99 -12.89 -15.23
C ILE A 3 19.09 -11.45 -14.69
N ALA A 4 19.66 -10.54 -15.48
CA ALA A 4 19.79 -9.13 -15.10
C ALA A 4 18.44 -8.41 -14.97
N PHE A 5 17.42 -8.85 -15.71
CA PHE A 5 16.06 -8.34 -15.58
C PHE A 5 15.43 -8.75 -14.23
N PHE A 6 15.42 -10.05 -13.93
CA PHE A 6 14.85 -10.54 -12.68
C PHE A 6 15.60 -10.06 -11.44
N ILE A 7 16.93 -9.95 -11.50
CA ILE A 7 17.72 -9.39 -10.39
C ILE A 7 17.36 -7.92 -10.16
N GLY A 8 17.23 -7.13 -11.23
CA GLY A 8 16.81 -5.73 -11.12
C GLY A 8 15.43 -5.60 -10.49
N MET A 9 14.48 -6.46 -10.88
CA MET A 9 13.16 -6.52 -10.26
C MET A 9 13.23 -6.91 -8.77
N ILE A 10 13.97 -7.98 -8.43
CA ILE A 10 14.13 -8.43 -7.04
C ILE A 10 14.74 -7.33 -6.19
N HIS A 11 15.80 -6.66 -6.67
CA HIS A 11 16.41 -5.54 -5.98
C HIS A 11 15.40 -4.40 -5.75
N HIS A 12 14.60 -4.06 -6.77
CA HIS A 12 13.53 -3.06 -6.63
C HIS A 12 12.47 -3.47 -5.61
N TYR A 13 12.04 -4.73 -5.59
CA TYR A 13 11.06 -5.23 -4.63
C TYR A 13 11.62 -5.29 -3.21
N VAL A 14 12.85 -5.75 -3.03
CA VAL A 14 13.53 -5.80 -1.72
C VAL A 14 13.74 -4.39 -1.16
N SER A 15 14.22 -3.46 -1.99
CA SER A 15 14.34 -2.05 -1.62
C SER A 15 12.99 -1.42 -1.27
N SER A 16 11.94 -1.74 -2.03
CA SER A 16 10.58 -1.24 -1.81
C SER A 16 9.87 -1.86 -0.60
N CYS A 17 10.23 -3.08 -0.20
CA CYS A 17 9.58 -3.80 0.90
C CYS A 17 10.04 -3.32 2.28
N CYS A 18 11.23 -2.71 2.37
CA CYS A 18 11.74 -2.12 3.60
C CYS A 18 11.00 -0.81 3.94
N ARG A 19 9.78 -0.95 4.48
CA ARG A 19 8.98 0.01 5.28
C ARG A 19 8.43 1.25 4.59
N GLU A 20 9.11 1.86 3.63
CA GLU A 20 8.67 3.16 3.10
C GLU A 20 7.42 3.04 2.23
N ARG A 21 7.38 2.14 1.22
CA ARG A 21 6.29 2.06 0.23
C ARG A 21 4.89 1.91 0.84
N VAL A 22 4.74 1.09 1.87
CA VAL A 22 3.45 0.86 2.53
C VAL A 22 2.96 2.15 3.18
N SER A 23 3.83 2.84 3.92
CA SER A 23 3.49 4.14 4.51
C SER A 23 3.14 5.19 3.44
N GLU A 24 3.87 5.25 2.31
CA GLU A 24 3.57 6.24 1.27
C GLU A 24 2.23 5.96 0.58
N SER A 25 1.91 4.67 0.38
CA SER A 25 0.63 4.28 -0.21
C SER A 25 -0.55 4.65 0.70
N GLN A 26 -0.40 4.51 2.02
CA GLN A 26 -1.40 4.93 2.99
C GLN A 26 -1.60 6.44 2.99
N VAL A 27 -0.51 7.21 2.95
CA VAL A 27 -0.60 8.68 2.91
C VAL A 27 -1.27 9.17 1.61
N LEU A 28 -1.04 8.48 0.48
CA LEU A 28 -1.72 8.79 -0.78
C LEU A 28 -3.22 8.46 -0.73
N ILE A 29 -3.60 7.37 -0.05
CA ILE A 29 -5.02 7.06 0.20
C ILE A 29 -5.63 8.13 1.11
N GLN A 30 -4.91 8.56 2.15
CA GLN A 30 -5.37 9.63 3.05
C GLN A 30 -5.61 10.95 2.29
N SER A 31 -4.72 11.34 1.38
CA SER A 31 -4.92 12.55 0.57
C SER A 31 -6.14 12.41 -0.35
N ARG A 32 -6.35 11.23 -0.94
CA ARG A 32 -7.53 10.96 -1.77
C ARG A 32 -8.83 11.05 -0.96
N VAL A 33 -8.86 10.43 0.23
CA VAL A 33 -10.02 10.48 1.13
C VAL A 33 -10.29 11.92 1.57
N LEU A 34 -9.24 12.70 1.87
CA LEU A 34 -9.37 14.13 2.17
C LEU A 34 -9.96 14.91 1.00
N ARG A 35 -9.62 14.55 -0.23
CA ARG A 35 -10.17 15.20 -1.43
C ARG A 35 -11.64 14.86 -1.65
N GLU A 36 -12.03 13.61 -1.46
CA GLU A 36 -13.39 13.13 -1.73
C GLU A 36 -14.36 13.49 -0.59
N ASN A 37 -13.92 13.39 0.66
CA ASN A 37 -14.75 13.52 1.85
C ASN A 37 -14.43 14.76 2.71
N GLY A 38 -13.50 15.61 2.28
CA GLY A 38 -13.10 16.82 3.03
C GLY A 38 -14.23 17.84 3.24
N LYS A 39 -15.35 17.72 2.52
CA LYS A 39 -16.55 18.57 2.62
C LYS A 39 -17.33 18.47 3.93
N TYR A 40 -17.10 17.41 4.72
CA TYR A 40 -17.78 17.16 6.00
C TYR A 40 -16.98 17.65 7.22
N ILE A 41 -15.71 18.02 7.01
CA ILE A 41 -14.79 18.46 8.06
C ILE A 41 -14.84 19.98 8.15
N PRO A 42 -14.60 20.59 9.33
CA PRO A 42 -14.51 22.05 9.40
C PRO A 42 -13.44 22.64 8.50
N LYS A 43 -13.75 23.79 7.87
CA LYS A 43 -12.83 24.55 6.99
C LYS A 43 -11.44 24.74 7.59
N GLN A 44 -11.35 25.08 8.87
CA GLN A 44 -10.06 25.26 9.54
C GLN A 44 -9.22 23.98 9.54
N SER A 45 -9.81 22.86 9.96
CA SER A 45 -9.13 21.56 9.99
C SER A 45 -8.72 21.08 8.59
N PHE A 46 -9.58 21.30 7.60
CA PHE A 46 -9.27 21.00 6.20
C PHE A 46 -8.09 21.85 5.67
N LEU A 47 -8.06 23.15 5.96
CA LEU A 47 -6.96 24.03 5.56
C LEU A 47 -5.64 23.65 6.23
N THR A 48 -5.65 23.28 7.52
CA THR A 48 -4.45 22.78 8.21
C THR A 48 -3.91 21.50 7.57
N GLN A 49 -4.79 20.56 7.21
CA GLN A 49 -4.40 19.32 6.54
C GLN A 49 -3.90 19.58 5.11
N LYS A 50 -4.58 20.44 4.35
CA LYS A 50 -4.12 20.90 3.03
C LYS A 50 -2.74 21.56 3.14
N TYR A 51 -2.50 22.40 4.14
CA TYR A 51 -1.21 23.03 4.39
C TYR A 51 -0.10 22.02 4.72
N TYR A 52 -0.39 20.99 5.52
CA TYR A 52 0.57 19.91 5.81
C TYR A 52 1.05 19.19 4.55
N PHE A 53 0.14 18.95 3.61
CA PHE A 53 0.48 18.34 2.32
C PHE A 53 1.14 19.33 1.36
N ASN A 54 0.63 20.57 1.31
CA ASN A 54 0.94 21.58 0.30
C ASN A 54 1.98 22.64 0.68
N ASN A 55 2.64 22.52 1.82
CA ASN A 55 3.66 23.50 2.21
C ASN A 55 4.85 23.47 1.23
N PRO A 56 5.26 24.59 0.62
CA PRO A 56 6.37 24.64 -0.32
C PRO A 56 7.71 24.18 0.25
N GLU A 57 7.97 24.46 1.53
CA GLU A 57 9.27 24.18 2.15
C GLU A 57 9.28 22.81 2.84
N ASP A 58 8.19 22.44 3.51
CA ASP A 58 8.14 21.30 4.44
C ASP A 58 7.06 20.24 4.12
N GLY A 59 6.31 20.43 3.03
CA GLY A 59 5.19 19.56 2.67
C GLY A 59 5.63 18.12 2.35
N PHE A 60 4.77 17.15 2.70
CA PHE A 60 5.06 15.72 2.49
C PHE A 60 5.44 15.39 1.04
N PHE A 61 4.76 16.01 0.08
CA PHE A 61 4.99 15.81 -1.35
C PHE A 61 6.25 16.55 -1.87
N GLN A 62 6.68 17.64 -1.23
CA GLN A 62 7.86 18.43 -1.61
C GLN A 62 9.16 17.79 -1.08
N LYS A 63 9.16 17.35 0.18
CA LYS A 63 10.27 16.62 0.81
C LYS A 63 10.73 15.41 -0.01
N LYS A 64 9.80 14.68 -0.64
CA LYS A 64 10.12 13.51 -1.46
C LYS A 64 10.66 13.85 -2.84
N LYS A 65 10.24 14.97 -3.45
CA LYS A 65 10.85 15.49 -4.69
C LYS A 65 12.33 15.82 -4.47
N THR A 66 12.68 16.37 -3.30
CA THR A 66 14.05 16.79 -2.97
C THR A 66 14.97 15.61 -2.61
N LYS A 67 14.50 14.62 -1.85
CA LYS A 67 15.33 13.47 -1.42
C LYS A 67 15.83 12.57 -2.56
N ARG A 68 15.25 12.65 -3.76
CA ARG A 68 15.63 11.82 -4.92
C ARG A 68 16.21 12.60 -6.10
N LYS A 69 16.54 13.89 -5.93
CA LYS A 69 17.39 14.57 -6.92
C LYS A 69 18.76 13.87 -6.90
N VAL A 70 19.07 13.16 -7.99
CA VAL A 70 20.41 12.69 -8.30
C VAL A 70 21.30 13.92 -8.29
N VAL A 71 22.09 14.06 -7.23
CA VAL A 71 23.08 15.13 -7.10
C VAL A 71 24.02 15.00 -8.31
N PRO A 72 24.15 16.04 -9.17
CA PRO A 72 25.19 16.06 -10.18
C PRO A 72 26.53 15.88 -9.46
N PRO A 73 27.45 15.04 -9.94
CA PRO A 73 28.73 14.82 -9.28
C PRO A 73 29.57 16.08 -9.39
N SER A 74 29.38 17.02 -8.48
CA SER A 74 30.27 18.15 -8.28
C SER A 74 31.35 17.75 -7.28
N LEU A 75 32.57 17.62 -7.81
CA LEU A 75 33.85 17.90 -7.16
C LEU A 75 34.10 17.23 -5.80
N VAL A 76 34.72 16.06 -5.90
CA VAL A 76 35.30 15.27 -4.81
C VAL A 76 36.53 15.98 -4.21
N THR A 77 36.34 16.80 -3.19
CA THR A 77 37.48 17.40 -2.45
C THR A 77 37.62 16.86 -1.03
N ASP A 78 36.56 16.36 -0.38
CA ASP A 78 36.62 15.97 1.04
C ASP A 78 36.28 14.48 1.33
N PRO A 79 37.24 13.66 1.84
CA PRO A 79 37.11 12.21 2.00
C PRO A 79 36.23 11.74 3.18
N THR A 80 35.81 12.61 4.10
CA THR A 80 35.01 12.23 5.29
C THR A 80 33.50 12.45 5.11
N MET A 81 33.07 13.45 4.31
CA MET A 81 31.65 13.70 4.01
C MET A 81 31.09 12.75 2.94
N LEU A 82 31.99 12.16 2.14
CA LEU A 82 31.69 11.22 1.07
C LEU A 82 31.03 9.93 1.59
N THR A 83 31.45 9.45 2.76
CA THR A 83 31.05 8.15 3.31
C THR A 83 29.58 8.11 3.72
N GLY A 84 28.99 9.23 4.14
CA GLY A 84 27.57 9.30 4.52
C GLY A 84 26.63 9.33 3.31
N MET A 85 26.99 10.06 2.26
CA MET A 85 26.15 10.29 1.09
C MET A 85 26.37 9.26 -0.02
N MET A 86 27.58 8.71 -0.18
CA MET A 86 27.83 7.60 -1.10
C MET A 86 27.37 6.26 -0.52
N LYS A 87 27.27 6.10 0.80
CA LYS A 87 26.84 4.81 1.38
C LYS A 87 25.37 4.48 1.11
N GLY A 88 24.50 5.47 0.92
CA GLY A 88 23.10 5.21 0.56
C GLY A 88 22.96 4.75 -0.90
N ASN A 89 23.49 5.54 -1.84
CA ASN A 89 23.28 5.31 -3.27
C ASN A 89 24.27 4.32 -3.89
N VAL A 90 25.56 4.38 -3.53
CA VAL A 90 26.60 3.55 -4.14
C VAL A 90 26.57 2.12 -3.58
N THR A 91 26.41 1.96 -2.26
CA THR A 91 26.33 0.62 -1.65
C THR A 91 25.05 -0.13 -1.99
N THR A 92 23.94 0.59 -2.22
CA THR A 92 22.65 -0.05 -2.52
C THR A 92 22.44 -0.26 -4.02
N ASN A 93 22.72 0.74 -4.87
CA ASN A 93 22.40 0.63 -6.31
C ASN A 93 23.57 0.14 -7.17
N VAL A 94 24.81 0.51 -6.84
CA VAL A 94 25.97 0.27 -7.73
C VAL A 94 26.71 -1.01 -7.35
N LEU A 95 26.84 -1.30 -6.05
CA LEU A 95 27.55 -2.48 -5.55
C LEU A 95 26.99 -3.81 -6.08
N PRO A 96 25.65 -4.05 -6.10
CA PRO A 96 25.12 -5.30 -6.65
C PRO A 96 25.46 -5.47 -8.13
N MET A 97 25.44 -4.37 -8.90
CA MET A 97 25.74 -4.40 -10.34
C MET A 97 27.19 -4.83 -10.60
N ILE A 98 28.14 -4.33 -9.81
CA ILE A 98 29.58 -4.66 -9.94
C ILE A 98 29.85 -6.11 -9.51
N LEU A 99 29.30 -6.55 -8.37
CA LEU A 99 29.49 -7.92 -7.87
C LEU A 99 29.01 -8.98 -8.87
N ILE A 100 27.84 -8.75 -9.46
CA ILE A 100 27.27 -9.66 -10.47
C ILE A 100 28.08 -9.60 -11.77
N GLY A 101 28.56 -8.42 -12.17
CA GLY A 101 29.47 -8.28 -13.30
C GLY A 101 30.75 -9.10 -13.13
N GLY A 102 31.32 -9.11 -11.92
CA GLY A 102 32.46 -9.94 -11.55
C GLY A 102 32.15 -11.44 -11.58
N TRP A 103 30.99 -11.84 -11.07
CA TRP A 103 30.54 -13.24 -11.11
C TRP A 103 30.31 -13.75 -12.54
N ILE A 104 29.71 -12.92 -13.40
CA ILE A 104 29.51 -13.25 -14.82
C ILE A 104 30.84 -13.38 -15.53
N ASN A 105 31.79 -12.49 -15.24
CA ASN A 105 33.14 -12.57 -15.79
C ASN A 105 33.86 -13.86 -15.36
N MET A 106 33.68 -14.30 -14.11
CA MET A 106 34.27 -15.55 -13.62
C MET A 106 33.66 -16.80 -14.29
N THR A 107 32.35 -16.80 -14.56
CA THR A 107 31.60 -17.99 -15.01
C THR A 107 31.47 -18.11 -16.53
N PHE A 108 31.53 -17.00 -17.27
CA PHE A 108 31.34 -16.93 -18.72
C PHE A 108 32.51 -16.22 -19.42
N SER A 109 33.73 -16.43 -18.93
CA SER A 109 34.97 -16.00 -19.60
C SER A 109 35.29 -16.91 -20.79
N GLY A 110 36.00 -16.39 -21.80
CA GLY A 110 36.53 -17.20 -22.91
C GLY A 110 35.66 -17.33 -24.16
N PHE A 111 34.46 -16.74 -24.21
CA PHE A 111 33.56 -16.83 -25.37
C PHE A 111 33.03 -15.46 -25.84
N VAL A 112 32.89 -15.31 -27.15
CA VAL A 112 32.23 -14.14 -27.78
C VAL A 112 30.72 -14.35 -27.78
N THR A 113 29.96 -13.39 -27.25
CA THR A 113 28.50 -13.56 -27.08
C THR A 113 27.69 -12.84 -28.16
N SER A 114 28.12 -11.67 -28.62
CA SER A 114 27.41 -10.91 -29.65
C SER A 114 28.29 -9.84 -30.30
N LYS A 115 27.98 -9.50 -31.55
CA LYS A 115 28.54 -8.31 -32.20
C LYS A 115 27.63 -7.11 -32.02
N VAL A 116 28.25 -5.98 -31.74
CA VAL A 116 27.59 -4.70 -31.55
C VAL A 116 27.58 -3.93 -32.89
N PRO A 117 26.46 -3.30 -33.29
CA PRO A 117 26.30 -2.69 -34.62
C PRO A 117 27.00 -1.32 -34.77
N PHE A 118 27.70 -0.85 -33.74
CA PHE A 118 28.47 0.40 -33.77
C PHE A 118 29.98 0.13 -33.66
N PRO A 119 30.81 0.85 -34.44
CA PRO A 119 32.27 0.72 -34.36
C PRO A 119 32.76 1.27 -33.01
N LEU A 120 33.43 0.43 -32.24
CA LEU A 120 34.01 0.77 -30.93
C LEU A 120 35.51 1.05 -31.07
N THR A 121 35.99 2.06 -30.36
CA THR A 121 37.43 2.43 -30.35
C THR A 121 38.28 1.32 -29.74
N LEU A 122 39.46 1.06 -30.31
CA LEU A 122 40.42 0.03 -29.87
C LEU A 122 40.81 0.11 -28.39
N CYS A 123 40.73 1.29 -27.75
CA CYS A 123 41.03 1.45 -26.32
C CYS A 123 40.04 0.71 -25.40
N PHE A 124 38.82 0.44 -25.87
CA PHE A 124 37.83 -0.32 -25.10
C PHE A 124 37.98 -1.83 -25.26
N GLN A 125 38.81 -2.27 -26.21
CA GLN A 125 39.05 -3.68 -26.48
C GLN A 125 39.47 -4.48 -25.23
N PRO A 126 40.45 -4.06 -24.40
CA PRO A 126 40.82 -4.81 -23.20
C PRO A 126 39.70 -4.88 -22.14
N VAL A 127 38.77 -3.93 -22.14
CA VAL A 127 37.61 -3.93 -21.24
C VAL A 127 36.50 -4.83 -21.77
N LEU A 128 36.33 -4.88 -23.10
CA LEU A 128 35.27 -5.63 -23.77
C LEU A 128 35.61 -7.11 -24.00
N GLN A 129 36.90 -7.43 -24.01
CA GLN A 129 37.45 -8.75 -24.32
C GLN A 129 38.25 -9.34 -23.14
N GLN A 130 37.93 -8.94 -21.89
CA GLN A 130 38.50 -9.59 -20.71
C GLN A 130 38.28 -11.11 -20.80
N GLY A 131 39.38 -11.88 -20.81
CA GLY A 131 39.35 -13.33 -20.88
C GLY A 131 39.40 -13.96 -22.28
N ILE A 132 39.71 -13.20 -23.34
CA ILE A 132 39.87 -13.74 -24.71
C ILE A 132 41.29 -13.45 -25.20
N GLU A 133 42.07 -14.50 -25.50
CA GLU A 133 43.50 -14.39 -25.89
C GLU A 133 43.74 -14.13 -27.40
N PHE A 134 42.69 -14.05 -28.22
CA PHE A 134 42.83 -13.83 -29.67
C PHE A 134 42.97 -12.35 -30.03
N LEU A 135 44.19 -11.92 -30.39
CA LEU A 135 44.51 -10.54 -30.80
C LEU A 135 43.91 -10.11 -32.16
N ALA A 136 43.42 -11.06 -32.97
CA ALA A 136 42.93 -10.83 -34.34
C ALA A 136 41.40 -10.64 -34.45
N LEU A 137 40.70 -10.48 -33.32
CA LEU A 137 39.24 -10.48 -33.29
C LEU A 137 38.69 -9.05 -33.29
N HIS A 138 37.83 -8.73 -34.27
CA HIS A 138 37.29 -7.39 -34.50
C HIS A 138 36.66 -6.79 -33.22
N ALA A 139 37.02 -5.54 -32.89
CA ALA A 139 36.67 -4.83 -31.64
C ALA A 139 35.15 -4.72 -31.34
N SER A 140 34.29 -4.99 -32.33
CA SER A 140 32.84 -5.04 -32.14
C SER A 140 32.31 -6.33 -31.50
N SER A 141 33.17 -7.33 -31.30
CA SER A 141 32.83 -8.60 -30.68
C SER A 141 32.97 -8.50 -29.18
N VAL A 142 31.86 -8.72 -28.48
CA VAL A 142 31.78 -8.47 -27.04
C VAL A 142 31.63 -9.78 -26.28
N SER A 143 32.36 -9.90 -25.17
CA SER A 143 32.25 -10.99 -24.20
C SER A 143 30.98 -10.86 -23.33
N SER A 144 30.80 -11.77 -22.38
CA SER A 144 29.59 -11.86 -21.55
C SER A 144 29.43 -10.69 -20.57
N ALA A 145 30.51 -10.19 -19.96
CA ALA A 145 30.47 -9.15 -18.93
C ALA A 145 30.07 -7.75 -19.46
N PRO A 146 30.62 -7.24 -20.58
CA PRO A 146 30.18 -5.95 -21.11
C PRO A 146 28.79 -5.99 -21.72
N ARG A 147 28.35 -7.16 -22.22
CA ARG A 147 26.94 -7.36 -22.62
C ARG A 147 25.99 -7.22 -21.43
N TYR A 148 26.41 -7.68 -20.25
CA TYR A 148 25.67 -7.45 -19.00
C TYR A 148 25.69 -5.98 -18.59
N PHE A 149 26.83 -5.29 -18.65
CA PHE A 149 26.91 -3.85 -18.36
C PHE A 149 26.00 -3.02 -19.28
N LEU A 150 26.02 -3.30 -20.59
CA LEU A 150 25.18 -2.60 -21.57
C LEU A 150 23.69 -2.76 -21.26
N ASN A 151 23.28 -3.95 -20.82
CA ASN A 151 21.93 -4.21 -20.35
C ASN A 151 21.64 -3.52 -18.99
N GLY A 152 22.61 -3.47 -18.07
CA GLY A 152 22.48 -2.80 -16.79
C GLY A 152 22.35 -1.27 -16.89
N PHE A 153 22.88 -0.63 -17.94
CA PHE A 153 22.68 0.80 -18.20
C PHE A 153 21.32 1.13 -18.85
N GLY A 154 20.76 0.22 -19.66
CA GLY A 154 19.50 0.45 -20.36
C GLY A 154 18.24 0.12 -19.54
N LEU A 155 18.29 -0.94 -18.72
CA LEU A 155 17.14 -1.39 -17.93
C LEU A 155 16.62 -0.40 -16.87
N PRO A 156 17.44 0.45 -16.21
CA PRO A 156 16.97 1.44 -15.25
C PRO A 156 15.89 2.39 -15.79
N SER A 157 15.97 2.76 -17.08
CA SER A 157 14.96 3.59 -17.74
C SER A 157 13.59 2.89 -17.81
N ILE A 158 13.61 1.60 -18.14
CA ILE A 158 12.40 0.76 -18.25
C ILE A 158 11.78 0.54 -16.86
N TYR A 159 12.60 0.29 -15.84
CA TYR A 159 12.09 0.15 -14.46
C TYR A 159 11.49 1.44 -13.94
N SER A 160 12.09 2.60 -14.24
CA SER A 160 11.51 3.89 -13.90
C SER A 160 10.11 4.01 -14.48
N LEU A 161 9.90 3.71 -15.77
CA LEU A 161 8.59 3.82 -16.41
C LEU A 161 7.51 2.92 -15.80
N ILE A 162 7.86 1.69 -15.42
CA ILE A 162 6.90 0.70 -14.90
C ILE A 162 6.54 0.98 -13.43
N LEU A 163 7.47 1.54 -12.65
CA LEU A 163 7.38 1.60 -11.19
C LEU A 163 7.32 3.04 -10.65
N ASP A 164 7.09 4.04 -11.52
CA ASP A 164 7.12 5.46 -11.14
C ASP A 164 5.95 5.88 -10.24
N THR A 165 6.10 5.70 -8.93
CA THR A 165 5.18 6.27 -7.93
C THR A 165 5.27 7.79 -7.86
N ASN A 166 6.35 8.41 -8.37
CA ASN A 166 6.53 9.87 -8.28
C ASN A 166 5.55 10.62 -9.18
N LYS A 167 5.16 10.04 -10.31
CA LYS A 167 4.09 10.59 -11.15
C LYS A 167 2.78 10.67 -10.37
N ALA A 168 2.41 9.60 -9.65
CA ALA A 168 1.20 9.58 -8.84
C ALA A 168 1.21 10.65 -7.74
N PHE A 169 2.35 10.84 -7.05
CA PHE A 169 2.49 11.90 -6.04
C PHE A 169 2.38 13.31 -6.63
N LYS A 170 2.93 13.53 -7.84
CA LYS A 170 2.85 14.84 -8.51
C LYS A 170 1.41 15.17 -8.92
N THR A 171 0.71 14.22 -9.54
CA THR A 171 -0.69 14.41 -9.94
C THR A 171 -1.59 14.68 -8.74
N GLU A 172 -1.35 13.98 -7.63
CA GLU A 172 -2.15 14.17 -6.41
C GLU A 172 -1.89 15.54 -5.75
N TRP A 173 -0.64 16.02 -5.75
CA TRP A 173 -0.32 17.39 -5.34
C TRP A 173 -1.11 18.42 -6.14
N GLU A 174 -1.06 18.33 -7.47
CA GLU A 174 -1.70 19.29 -8.38
C GLU A 174 -3.22 19.28 -8.17
N ALA A 175 -3.82 18.10 -7.97
CA ALA A 175 -5.23 17.97 -7.67
C ALA A 175 -5.62 18.54 -6.29
N LEU A 176 -4.78 18.37 -5.27
CA LEU A 176 -5.04 18.90 -3.93
C LEU A 176 -4.89 20.43 -3.87
N GLU A 177 -3.98 20.99 -4.67
CA GLU A 177 -3.76 22.44 -4.78
C GLU A 177 -5.01 23.16 -5.31
N LEU A 178 -5.64 22.60 -6.35
CA LEU A 178 -6.85 23.13 -6.99
C LEU A 178 -8.14 22.95 -6.18
N MET A 179 -8.11 22.19 -5.08
CA MET A 179 -9.32 21.90 -4.32
C MET A 179 -9.69 23.03 -3.35
N ASP A 180 -10.92 23.53 -3.47
CA ASP A 180 -11.53 24.44 -2.50
C ASP A 180 -12.43 23.70 -1.52
N HIS A 181 -12.51 24.23 -0.30
CA HIS A 181 -13.36 23.66 0.74
C HIS A 181 -14.82 24.11 0.54
N GLN A 182 -15.67 23.19 0.10
CA GLN A 182 -17.11 23.38 0.06
C GLN A 182 -17.73 22.71 1.28
N TRP A 183 -18.16 23.51 2.26
CA TRP A 183 -18.72 23.01 3.50
C TRP A 183 -20.16 22.53 3.26
N ALA A 184 -20.41 21.22 3.41
CA ALA A 184 -21.71 20.63 3.10
C ALA A 184 -22.76 20.79 4.21
N LEU A 185 -22.32 21.10 5.44
CA LEU A 185 -23.19 21.16 6.62
C LEU A 185 -23.69 22.59 6.97
N ASP A 186 -23.47 23.59 6.12
CA ASP A 186 -23.84 24.98 6.43
C ASP A 186 -25.37 25.14 6.48
N ASP A 187 -26.09 24.48 5.57
CA ASP A 187 -27.56 24.57 5.46
C ASP A 187 -28.31 23.47 6.23
N VAL A 188 -27.59 22.54 6.88
CA VAL A 188 -28.20 21.36 7.53
C VAL A 188 -29.14 21.77 8.67
N LYS A 189 -28.85 22.87 9.35
CA LYS A 189 -29.74 23.38 10.41
C LYS A 189 -31.09 23.80 9.84
N GLU A 190 -31.11 24.54 8.75
CA GLU A 190 -32.33 25.01 8.11
C GLU A 190 -33.11 23.84 7.50
N GLU A 191 -32.41 22.87 6.89
CA GLU A 191 -33.03 21.64 6.38
C GLU A 191 -33.65 20.79 7.50
N LEU A 192 -32.98 20.70 8.65
CA LEU A 192 -33.49 19.96 9.82
C LEU A 192 -34.70 20.67 10.44
N MET A 193 -34.70 22.00 10.48
CA MET A 193 -35.84 22.77 10.99
C MET A 193 -37.05 22.74 10.05
N ALA A 194 -36.84 22.53 8.75
CA ALA A 194 -37.91 22.42 7.75
C ALA A 194 -38.56 21.02 7.69
N LYS A 195 -37.91 19.99 8.24
CA LYS A 195 -38.40 18.61 8.23
C LYS A 195 -38.94 18.21 9.61
N ASP A 196 -40.15 17.69 9.64
CA ASP A 196 -40.66 17.00 10.83
C ASP A 196 -39.81 15.75 11.08
N LEU A 197 -39.30 15.62 12.31
CA LEU A 197 -38.50 14.46 12.72
C LEU A 197 -39.36 13.20 12.67
N HIS A 198 -39.08 12.33 11.71
CA HIS A 198 -39.80 11.08 11.51
C HIS A 198 -39.36 10.01 12.54
N PHE A 199 -39.87 10.12 13.78
CA PHE A 199 -39.68 9.12 14.85
C PHE A 199 -40.62 7.91 14.76
N GLU A 200 -41.48 7.86 13.73
CA GLU A 200 -42.66 6.97 13.67
C GLU A 200 -42.32 5.46 13.59
N GLY A 201 -41.08 5.10 13.22
CA GLY A 201 -40.58 3.73 13.25
C GLY A 201 -39.96 3.31 14.59
N MET A 202 -39.52 4.26 15.41
CA MET A 202 -38.71 4.00 16.60
C MET A 202 -39.52 3.35 17.73
N PHE A 203 -40.80 3.69 17.84
CA PHE A 203 -41.71 3.08 18.83
C PHE A 203 -42.41 1.82 18.32
N LYS A 204 -42.54 1.62 17.00
CA LYS A 204 -43.18 0.41 16.44
C LYS A 204 -42.39 -0.85 16.75
N GLU A 205 -41.06 -0.84 16.60
CA GLU A 205 -40.23 -2.02 16.90
C GLU A 205 -40.19 -2.35 18.40
N VAL A 206 -40.17 -1.32 19.26
CA VAL A 206 -40.16 -1.49 20.72
C VAL A 206 -41.52 -1.99 21.25
N LEU A 207 -42.63 -1.50 20.70
CA LEU A 207 -43.97 -1.98 21.06
C LEU A 207 -44.22 -3.41 20.55
N GLN A 208 -43.84 -3.71 19.31
CA GLN A 208 -44.04 -5.05 18.72
C GLN A 208 -43.30 -6.13 19.52
N THR A 209 -42.06 -5.84 19.94
CA THR A 209 -41.26 -6.75 20.76
C THR A 209 -41.84 -6.87 22.17
N SER A 210 -42.16 -5.76 22.84
CA SER A 210 -42.74 -5.76 24.19
C SER A 210 -44.10 -6.47 24.30
N ILE A 211 -45.00 -6.24 23.33
CA ILE A 211 -46.32 -6.90 23.27
C ILE A 211 -46.14 -8.41 23.05
N SER A 212 -45.21 -8.82 22.19
CA SER A 212 -44.93 -10.23 21.93
C SER A 212 -44.41 -10.96 23.18
N TYR A 213 -43.50 -10.34 23.95
CA TYR A 213 -42.97 -10.93 25.19
C TYR A 213 -44.04 -11.06 26.28
N ASN A 214 -44.89 -10.04 26.45
CA ASN A 214 -45.96 -10.08 27.45
C ASN A 214 -47.01 -11.14 27.12
N ILE A 215 -47.42 -11.26 25.85
CA ILE A 215 -48.37 -12.28 25.40
C ILE A 215 -47.79 -13.69 25.60
N LEU A 216 -46.53 -13.92 25.22
CA LEU A 216 -45.86 -15.21 25.40
C LEU A 216 -45.78 -15.61 26.88
N THR A 217 -45.50 -14.65 27.76
CA THR A 217 -45.45 -14.86 29.22
C THR A 217 -46.81 -15.27 29.79
N ILE A 218 -47.90 -14.63 29.33
CA ILE A 218 -49.27 -14.98 29.73
C ILE A 218 -49.63 -16.40 29.26
N PHE A 219 -49.29 -16.76 28.00
CA PHE A 219 -49.54 -18.11 27.49
C PHE A 219 -48.74 -19.19 28.25
N GLN A 220 -47.48 -18.90 28.62
CA GLN A 220 -46.69 -19.80 29.47
C GLN A 220 -47.33 -20.01 30.84
N TYR A 221 -47.80 -18.94 31.49
CA TYR A 221 -48.50 -19.03 32.78
C TYR A 221 -49.79 -19.85 32.69
N LEU A 222 -50.59 -19.62 31.64
CA LEU A 222 -51.84 -20.35 31.41
C LEU A 222 -51.57 -21.83 31.13
N PHE A 223 -50.53 -22.13 30.35
CA PHE A 223 -50.11 -23.50 30.06
C PHE A 223 -49.66 -24.22 31.32
N ILE A 224 -48.81 -23.60 32.15
CA ILE A 224 -48.38 -24.14 33.44
C ILE A 224 -49.58 -24.38 34.36
N TYR A 225 -50.53 -23.43 34.43
CA TYR A 225 -51.73 -23.58 35.25
C TYR A 225 -52.63 -24.73 34.76
N SER A 226 -52.81 -24.87 33.44
CA SER A 226 -53.57 -25.98 32.86
C SER A 226 -52.90 -27.34 33.10
N ALA A 227 -51.56 -27.41 33.01
CA ALA A 227 -50.79 -28.60 33.31
C ALA A 227 -50.86 -28.96 34.80
N PHE A 228 -50.84 -27.96 35.68
CA PHE A 228 -51.01 -28.13 37.13
C PHE A 228 -52.40 -28.69 37.46
N ILE A 229 -53.47 -28.10 36.89
CA ILE A 229 -54.85 -28.59 37.04
C ILE A 229 -54.97 -30.03 36.50
N SER A 230 -54.35 -30.34 35.35
CA SER A 230 -54.40 -31.68 34.78
C SER A 230 -53.65 -32.71 35.64
N PHE A 231 -52.50 -32.34 36.21
CA PHE A 231 -51.72 -33.18 37.13
C PHE A 231 -52.42 -33.40 38.48
N GLU A 232 -53.11 -32.38 38.99
CA GLU A 232 -53.90 -32.49 40.22
C GLU A 232 -55.13 -33.40 40.02
N ASN A 233 -55.79 -33.30 38.86
CA ASN A 233 -56.85 -34.23 38.46
C ASN A 233 -56.35 -35.67 38.28
N GLU A 234 -55.09 -35.88 37.87
CA GLU A 234 -54.50 -37.21 37.72
C GLU A 234 -54.06 -37.83 39.07
N LYS A 235 -53.78 -37.01 40.10
CA LYS A 235 -53.49 -37.50 41.47
C LYS A 235 -54.73 -37.82 42.31
N LEU A 236 -55.88 -37.20 42.02
CA LEU A 236 -57.16 -37.44 42.70
C LEU A 236 -57.66 -38.92 42.65
N PRO A 237 -57.52 -39.71 41.58
CA PRO A 237 -57.92 -41.12 41.61
C PRO A 237 -57.11 -41.96 42.60
N THR A 238 -55.85 -41.60 42.89
CA THR A 238 -54.97 -42.33 43.80
C THR A 238 -55.37 -42.12 45.27
N TYR A 239 -55.77 -40.90 45.65
CA TYR A 239 -56.28 -40.61 46.99
C TYR A 239 -57.61 -41.30 47.28
N SER A 240 -58.47 -41.48 46.27
CA SER A 240 -59.74 -42.21 46.43
C SER A 240 -59.54 -43.71 46.73
N LYS A 241 -58.46 -44.31 46.21
CA LYS A 241 -58.11 -45.72 46.44
C LYS A 241 -57.55 -45.97 47.84
N VAL A 242 -56.73 -45.05 48.37
CA VAL A 242 -56.18 -45.18 49.73
C VAL A 242 -57.26 -45.02 50.81
N LYS A 243 -58.26 -44.15 50.59
CA LYS A 243 -59.38 -43.96 51.52
C LYS A 243 -60.32 -45.18 51.61
N ARG A 244 -60.33 -46.05 50.60
CA ARG A 244 -61.15 -47.27 50.56
C ARG A 244 -60.46 -48.49 51.19
N ILE A 245 -59.17 -48.39 51.53
CA ILE A 245 -58.37 -49.45 52.20
C ILE A 245 -58.29 -49.20 53.73
N LEU A 246 -58.65 -48.00 54.19
CA LEU A 246 -58.59 -47.58 55.61
C LEU A 246 -59.97 -47.53 56.32
N GLN A 247 -61.01 -48.12 55.72
CA GLN A 247 -62.30 -48.45 56.36
C GLN A 247 -62.49 -49.96 56.33
#